data_AF-A0A7X1L3H1-F1
#
_entry.id   AF-A0A7X1L3H1-F1
#
_cell.length_a   1.000
_cell.length_b   1.000
_cell.length_c   1.000
_cell.angle_alpha   90.00
_cell.angle_beta   90.00
_cell.angle_gamma   90.00
#
_symmetry.space_group_name_H-M   'P 1'
#
loop_
_entity.id
_entity.type
_entity.pdbx_description
1 polymer ?
#
loop_
_entity_poly.entity_id
_entity_poly.type
_entity_poly.pdbx_seq_one_letter_code
_entity_poly.pdbx_strand_id
1 'polypeptide(L)'
;MSKINFSRKKRYLSGIDWIIHALDYITKKAIGTGNTSQIVLELEGSLQEDKFRTCLDSLIKKYPVLYGRPSRNYNLAPYWKIFSKRQSRLLPVKVYHLEYINHTNIFKLLEQKANLKFINEQEHLFFHLIHAENKTYVAMTFDHRLFDALGAEAFLEMLQNEWKNKDNSFCDKNIIVPAESAHLCNWRRKFIAGQQANRAFLKMSKNAPPRVLPLPASLNNLGFRFKVIPFDKYQTDLILENAYKDAGYLMLMPYVLASAIWVIHRLFSKRNIKSGDYVVPVSIDMRPTDKVQQEVFFNHVSFLFFIIRSDEAEHFPFLIKSIKQQLYDQVKSGLPSNFQEASLLMRILPLPILSNIMRLYLKGQIASFSFSNVGEGAYRSSNFMGKKILNIFHMPRVPVPPGLGIFFHQFQNKLNVVLSFLEGILSDKEANELIHTLQSRLGEK
;
A
#
# COMPACT_ATOMS: atom_id res chain seq x y z
N MET A 1 39.02 -3.78 3.45
CA MET A 1 37.68 -3.17 3.49
C MET A 1 37.81 -1.69 3.13
N SER A 2 37.49 -1.30 1.90
CA SER A 2 37.54 0.11 1.48
C SER A 2 36.42 0.89 2.19
N LYS A 3 36.77 2.04 2.77
CA LYS A 3 35.82 2.99 3.36
C LYS A 3 34.80 3.39 2.28
N ILE A 4 33.53 3.04 2.49
CA ILE A 4 32.45 3.40 1.58
C ILE A 4 32.24 4.92 1.68
N ASN A 5 32.61 5.65 0.64
CA ASN A 5 32.27 7.07 0.52
C ASN A 5 30.77 7.21 0.22
N PHE A 6 29.97 7.33 1.26
CA PHE A 6 28.52 7.55 1.15
C PHE A 6 28.24 8.97 0.63
N SER A 7 27.50 9.07 -0.47
CA SER A 7 27.04 10.36 -0.99
C SER A 7 25.68 10.71 -0.39
N ARG A 8 25.59 11.84 0.33
CA ARG A 8 24.31 12.39 0.81
C ARG A 8 23.29 12.72 -0.30
N LYS A 9 23.71 12.65 -1.57
CA LYS A 9 22.89 12.92 -2.75
C LYS A 9 22.33 11.65 -3.42
N LYS A 10 22.64 10.47 -2.89
CA LYS A 10 22.22 9.18 -3.47
C LYS A 10 21.83 8.22 -2.36
N ARG A 11 20.61 7.67 -2.44
CA ARG A 11 20.21 6.50 -1.66
C ARG A 11 19.98 5.35 -2.63
N TYR A 12 20.75 4.27 -2.53
CA TYR A 12 20.49 3.09 -3.36
C TYR A 12 19.16 2.45 -2.97
N LEU A 13 18.39 2.08 -3.99
CA LEU A 13 17.09 1.45 -3.82
C LEU A 13 17.27 -0.04 -3.55
N SER A 14 16.44 -0.58 -2.67
CA SER A 14 16.32 -2.02 -2.45
C SER A 14 15.76 -2.73 -3.68
N GLY A 15 15.79 -4.07 -3.65
CA GLY A 15 15.13 -4.84 -4.70
C GLY A 15 13.61 -4.65 -4.70
N ILE A 16 13.01 -4.56 -3.51
CA ILE A 16 11.58 -4.29 -3.33
C ILE A 16 11.22 -2.90 -3.85
N ASP A 17 12.00 -1.87 -3.52
CA ASP A 17 11.80 -0.54 -4.09
C ASP A 17 11.75 -0.62 -5.62
N TRP A 18 12.70 -1.34 -6.23
CA TRP A 18 12.75 -1.49 -7.68
C TRP A 18 11.58 -2.29 -8.26
N ILE A 19 11.04 -3.26 -7.52
CA ILE A 19 9.80 -3.97 -7.87
C ILE A 19 8.60 -3.01 -7.83
N ILE A 20 8.51 -2.14 -6.81
CA ILE A 20 7.45 -1.13 -6.71
C ILE A 20 7.54 -0.13 -7.87
N HIS A 21 8.74 0.25 -8.28
CA HIS A 21 8.95 1.04 -9.50
C HIS A 21 8.47 0.31 -10.77
N ALA A 22 8.62 -1.02 -10.85
CA ALA A 22 8.08 -1.79 -11.95
C ALA A 22 6.55 -1.85 -11.92
N LEU A 23 5.92 -2.00 -10.75
CA LEU A 23 4.46 -1.91 -10.61
C LEU A 23 3.92 -0.51 -10.99
N ASP A 24 4.62 0.56 -10.61
CA ASP A 24 4.32 1.93 -11.06
C ASP A 24 4.40 2.04 -12.58
N TYR A 25 5.47 1.51 -13.20
CA TYR A 25 5.63 1.50 -14.65
C TYR A 25 4.50 0.72 -15.36
N ILE A 26 4.15 -0.47 -14.86
CA ILE A 26 3.07 -1.30 -15.37
C ILE A 26 1.76 -0.51 -15.35
N THR A 27 1.44 0.11 -14.22
CA THR A 27 0.18 0.85 -14.02
C THR A 27 0.14 2.12 -14.87
N LYS A 28 1.24 2.89 -14.94
CA LYS A 28 1.34 4.06 -15.83
C LYS A 28 1.14 3.67 -17.29
N LYS A 29 1.68 2.53 -17.72
CA LYS A 29 1.49 2.03 -19.09
C LYS A 29 0.05 1.59 -19.35
N ALA A 30 -0.63 1.04 -18.34
CA ALA A 30 -2.00 0.55 -18.48
C ALA A 30 -3.04 1.69 -18.50
N ILE A 31 -2.97 2.63 -17.55
CA ILE A 31 -4.04 3.63 -17.31
C ILE A 31 -3.53 5.08 -17.32
N GLY A 32 -2.25 5.31 -17.63
CA GLY A 32 -1.66 6.65 -17.69
C GLY A 32 -1.43 7.30 -16.33
N THR A 33 -1.50 6.53 -15.24
CA THR A 33 -1.34 7.00 -13.86
C THR A 33 -0.57 5.99 -13.00
N GLY A 34 0.15 6.48 -11.99
CA GLY A 34 1.10 5.69 -11.20
C GLY A 34 0.50 4.80 -10.10
N ASN A 35 1.37 4.08 -9.41
CA ASN A 35 1.03 3.33 -8.21
C ASN A 35 1.06 4.28 -6.99
N THR A 36 -0.10 4.84 -6.63
CA THR A 36 -0.22 5.87 -5.59
C THR A 36 -1.25 5.45 -4.55
N SER A 37 -1.17 6.01 -3.35
CA SER A 37 -2.19 5.82 -2.31
C SER A 37 -2.49 7.13 -1.62
N GLN A 38 -3.66 7.22 -0.99
CA GLN A 38 -4.06 8.35 -0.18
C GLN A 38 -4.38 7.89 1.25
N ILE A 39 -3.81 8.55 2.25
CA ILE A 39 -4.22 8.42 3.65
C ILE A 39 -5.11 9.60 3.99
N VAL A 40 -6.21 9.35 4.67
CA VAL A 40 -7.15 10.37 5.13
C VAL A 40 -7.24 10.34 6.65
N LEU A 41 -6.90 11.48 7.28
CA LEU A 41 -7.20 11.74 8.68
C LEU A 41 -8.53 12.48 8.76
N GLU A 42 -9.53 11.90 9.43
CA GLU A 42 -10.76 12.60 9.78
C GLU A 42 -10.58 13.26 11.15
N LEU A 43 -10.65 14.59 11.21
CA LEU A 43 -10.39 15.38 12.42
C LEU A 43 -11.65 16.06 12.91
N GLU A 44 -11.76 16.18 14.24
CA GLU A 44 -12.74 17.01 14.91
C GLU A 44 -12.37 18.50 14.83
N GLY A 45 -13.30 19.31 14.34
CA GLY A 45 -13.17 20.76 14.19
C GLY A 45 -12.41 21.22 12.94
N SER A 46 -12.18 22.52 12.86
CA SER A 46 -11.45 23.16 11.76
C SER A 46 -9.93 23.22 12.04
N LEU A 47 -9.12 22.65 11.15
CA LEU A 47 -7.67 22.78 11.17
C LEU A 47 -7.23 24.11 10.54
N GLN A 48 -6.31 24.83 11.16
CA GLN A 48 -5.81 26.10 10.60
C GLN A 48 -4.79 25.86 9.49
N GLU A 49 -5.11 26.31 8.27
CA GLU A 49 -4.26 26.14 7.07
C GLU A 49 -2.86 26.70 7.27
N ASP A 50 -2.72 27.93 7.77
CA ASP A 50 -1.40 28.56 7.94
C ASP A 50 -0.51 27.78 8.90
N LYS A 51 -1.08 27.22 9.97
CA LYS A 51 -0.33 26.38 10.93
C LYS A 51 0.10 25.07 10.28
N PHE A 52 -0.79 24.47 9.50
CA PHE A 52 -0.48 23.24 8.77
C PHE A 52 0.65 23.47 7.75
N ARG A 53 0.53 24.49 6.90
CA ARG A 53 1.55 24.86 5.91
C ARG A 53 2.89 25.19 6.56
N THR A 54 2.89 26.02 7.59
CA THR A 54 4.12 26.40 8.31
C THR A 54 4.84 25.18 8.86
N CYS A 55 4.10 24.26 9.49
CA CYS A 55 4.67 23.03 10.04
C CYS A 55 5.18 22.09 8.94
N LEU A 56 4.40 21.89 7.88
CA LEU A 56 4.81 21.08 6.73
C LEU A 56 6.07 21.64 6.09
N ASP A 57 6.13 22.95 5.85
CA ASP A 57 7.29 23.62 5.28
C ASP A 57 8.54 23.50 6.17
N SER A 58 8.37 23.52 7.48
CA SER A 58 9.46 23.24 8.42
C SER A 58 9.96 21.80 8.29
N LEU A 59 9.05 20.83 8.25
CA LEU A 59 9.38 19.41 8.14
C LEU A 59 10.08 19.10 6.82
N ILE A 60 9.51 19.48 5.68
CA ILE A 60 10.01 19.09 4.35
C ILE A 60 11.40 19.68 4.06
N LYS A 61 11.76 20.82 4.67
CA LYS A 61 13.12 21.39 4.59
C LYS A 61 14.17 20.46 5.19
N LYS A 62 13.79 19.60 6.15
CA LYS A 62 14.67 18.62 6.81
C LYS A 62 14.84 17.35 5.97
N TYR A 63 13.91 17.08 5.05
CA TYR A 63 13.85 15.82 4.28
C TYR A 63 13.91 16.06 2.77
N PRO A 64 15.09 16.41 2.20
CA PRO A 64 15.24 16.63 0.75
C PRO A 64 14.96 15.38 -0.10
N VAL A 65 14.86 14.20 0.52
CA VAL A 65 14.47 12.94 -0.11
C VAL A 65 13.11 13.01 -0.80
N LEU A 66 12.18 13.84 -0.29
CA LEU A 66 10.84 14.04 -0.84
C LEU A 66 10.83 14.55 -2.29
N TYR A 67 11.89 15.24 -2.70
CA TYR A 67 12.03 15.85 -4.04
C TYR A 67 12.98 15.08 -4.95
N GLY A 68 13.44 13.90 -4.50
CA GLY A 68 14.35 13.10 -5.31
C GLY A 68 13.65 12.44 -6.49
N ARG A 69 14.39 11.60 -7.21
CA ARG A 69 13.84 10.82 -8.31
C ARG A 69 14.62 9.54 -8.53
N PRO A 70 14.04 8.50 -9.13
CA PRO A 70 14.81 7.34 -9.57
C PRO A 70 15.88 7.73 -10.59
N SER A 71 17.05 7.14 -10.45
CA SER A 71 18.18 7.26 -11.36
C SER A 71 18.96 5.95 -11.37
N ARG A 72 19.81 5.76 -12.37
CA ARG A 72 20.77 4.66 -12.41
C ARG A 72 22.19 5.16 -12.29
N ASN A 73 23.02 4.35 -11.62
CA ASN A 73 24.47 4.56 -11.59
C ASN A 73 25.12 3.77 -12.74
N TYR A 74 26.40 4.03 -13.02
CA TYR A 74 27.14 3.36 -14.09
C TYR A 74 27.18 1.83 -13.93
N ASN A 75 27.14 1.33 -12.69
CA ASN A 75 27.06 -0.10 -12.39
C ASN A 75 25.64 -0.69 -12.47
N LEU A 76 24.73 0.01 -13.15
CA LEU A 76 23.31 -0.29 -13.29
C LEU A 76 22.51 -0.26 -11.99
N ALA A 77 23.11 -0.14 -10.80
CA ALA A 77 22.36 -0.13 -9.55
C ALA A 77 21.40 1.09 -9.51
N PRO A 78 20.10 0.86 -9.25
CA PRO A 78 19.13 1.93 -9.13
C PRO A 78 19.34 2.66 -7.81
N TYR A 79 19.17 3.98 -7.85
CA TYR A 79 19.24 4.83 -6.68
C TYR A 79 18.25 5.98 -6.79
N TRP A 80 17.79 6.45 -5.64
CA TRP A 80 17.09 7.69 -5.47
C TRP A 80 18.08 8.85 -5.46
N LYS A 81 18.02 9.71 -6.46
CA LYS A 81 18.84 10.92 -6.58
C LYS A 81 18.23 12.02 -5.72
N ILE A 82 18.95 12.45 -4.69
CA ILE A 82 18.53 13.51 -3.75
C ILE A 82 19.20 14.82 -4.17
N PHE A 83 18.41 15.88 -4.31
CA PHE A 83 18.90 17.20 -4.70
C PHE A 83 19.30 18.02 -3.48
N SER A 84 20.52 18.57 -3.49
CA SER A 84 21.17 19.09 -2.28
C SER A 84 20.89 20.56 -1.94
N LYS A 85 20.20 21.35 -2.77
CA LYS A 85 19.99 22.79 -2.51
C LYS A 85 18.73 23.35 -3.19
N ARG A 86 17.91 24.07 -2.40
CA ARG A 86 17.22 25.34 -2.70
C ARG A 86 16.26 25.47 -3.90
N GLN A 87 15.80 24.40 -4.53
CA GLN A 87 14.46 24.49 -5.12
C GLN A 87 13.47 24.28 -3.98
N SER A 88 13.16 25.34 -3.25
CA SER A 88 12.07 25.39 -2.28
C SER A 88 10.75 25.25 -3.04
N ARG A 89 10.50 24.08 -3.61
CA ARG A 89 9.18 23.72 -4.09
C ARG A 89 8.40 23.39 -2.83
N LEU A 90 7.45 24.26 -2.52
CA LEU A 90 6.46 23.97 -1.49
C LEU A 90 5.70 22.71 -1.94
N LEU A 91 5.44 21.79 -1.02
CA LEU A 91 4.54 20.69 -1.34
C LEU A 91 3.16 21.26 -1.65
N PRO A 92 2.47 20.77 -2.69
CA PRO A 92 1.12 21.23 -3.00
C PRO A 92 0.19 20.92 -1.83
N VAL A 93 -0.40 21.96 -1.24
CA VAL A 93 -1.53 21.85 -0.31
C VAL A 93 -2.68 22.62 -0.94
N LYS A 94 -3.82 21.96 -1.15
CA LYS A 94 -5.05 22.61 -1.63
C LYS A 94 -6.12 22.53 -0.55
N VAL A 95 -6.85 23.62 -0.37
CA VAL A 95 -7.91 23.73 0.63
C VAL A 95 -9.27 23.82 -0.06
N TYR A 96 -10.25 23.13 0.51
CA TYR A 96 -11.62 23.06 0.03
C TYR A 96 -12.56 23.35 1.20
N HIS A 97 -13.58 24.16 0.95
CA HIS A 97 -14.65 24.43 1.90
C HIS A 97 -15.95 23.88 1.31
N LEU A 98 -16.59 22.96 2.03
CA LEU A 98 -17.88 22.41 1.65
C LEU A 98 -18.95 23.06 2.52
N GLU A 99 -19.85 23.82 1.90
CA GLU A 99 -20.92 24.57 2.58
C GLU A 99 -22.00 23.65 3.18
N TYR A 100 -22.19 22.46 2.61
CA TYR A 100 -23.20 21.49 3.05
C TYR A 100 -22.57 20.12 3.27
N ILE A 101 -22.73 19.54 4.47
CA ILE A 101 -22.34 18.15 4.72
C ILE A 101 -23.31 17.22 4.02
N ASN A 102 -22.84 16.67 2.90
CA ASN A 102 -23.28 15.37 2.47
C ASN A 102 -22.05 14.46 2.47
N HIS A 103 -22.10 13.37 3.25
CA HIS A 103 -21.06 12.35 3.30
C HIS A 103 -20.64 11.93 1.88
N THR A 104 -21.60 11.79 0.97
CA THR A 104 -21.35 11.48 -0.44
C THR A 104 -20.48 12.52 -1.15
N ASN A 105 -20.63 13.81 -0.85
CA ASN A 105 -19.84 14.88 -1.47
C ASN A 105 -18.39 14.84 -0.99
N ILE A 106 -18.15 14.58 0.30
CA ILE A 106 -16.81 14.46 0.87
C ILE A 106 -16.07 13.29 0.23
N PHE A 107 -16.68 12.10 0.22
CA PHE A 107 -16.06 10.90 -0.36
C PHE A 107 -15.84 11.01 -1.87
N LYS A 108 -16.78 11.63 -2.60
CA LYS A 108 -16.59 11.93 -4.03
C LYS A 108 -15.40 12.87 -4.24
N LEU A 109 -15.23 13.88 -3.39
CA LEU A 109 -14.08 14.78 -3.48
C LEU A 109 -12.77 14.05 -3.16
N LEU A 110 -12.74 13.24 -2.10
CA LEU A 110 -11.58 12.41 -1.73
C LEU A 110 -11.18 11.45 -2.87
N GLU A 111 -12.15 10.74 -3.44
CA GLU A 111 -11.95 9.86 -4.60
C GLU A 111 -11.38 10.62 -5.81
N GLN A 112 -11.95 11.79 -6.14
CA GLN A 112 -11.40 12.64 -7.19
C GLN A 112 -9.95 13.03 -6.91
N LYS A 113 -9.60 13.30 -5.64
CA LYS A 113 -8.24 13.68 -5.25
C LYS A 113 -7.27 12.51 -5.26
N ALA A 114 -7.70 11.32 -4.84
CA ALA A 114 -6.89 10.10 -4.89
C ALA A 114 -6.50 9.72 -6.34
N ASN A 115 -7.30 10.15 -7.32
CA ASN A 115 -7.07 9.93 -8.74
C ASN A 115 -6.22 11.01 -9.44
N LEU A 116 -5.83 12.08 -8.74
CA LEU A 116 -4.97 13.10 -9.33
C LEU A 116 -3.60 12.53 -9.69
N LYS A 117 -3.08 12.98 -10.83
CA LYS A 117 -1.73 12.65 -11.29
C LYS A 117 -0.74 13.63 -10.68
N PHE A 118 0.42 13.13 -10.28
CA PHE A 118 1.58 14.00 -10.05
C PHE A 118 1.97 14.69 -11.36
N ILE A 119 2.31 15.99 -11.30
CA ILE A 119 2.54 16.80 -12.50
C ILE A 119 3.84 16.39 -13.19
N ASN A 120 4.83 15.95 -12.40
CA ASN A 120 6.14 15.56 -12.90
C ASN A 120 6.78 14.48 -12.02
N GLU A 121 7.88 13.90 -12.52
CA GLU A 121 8.63 12.80 -11.87
C GLU A 121 9.40 13.18 -10.59
N GLN A 122 9.28 14.42 -10.09
CA GLN A 122 9.84 14.86 -8.80
C GLN A 122 8.76 15.15 -7.76
N GLU A 123 7.48 15.05 -8.14
CA GLU A 123 6.35 15.16 -7.22
C GLU A 123 5.92 13.76 -6.78
N HIS A 124 5.96 13.54 -5.47
CA HIS A 124 5.65 12.24 -4.85
C HIS A 124 4.68 12.35 -3.68
N LEU A 125 4.27 13.57 -3.33
CA LEU A 125 3.45 13.86 -2.17
C LEU A 125 2.65 15.16 -2.38
N PHE A 126 1.36 15.15 -2.05
CA PHE A 126 0.55 16.36 -1.93
C PHE A 126 -0.53 16.18 -0.86
N PHE A 127 -1.08 17.31 -0.40
CA PHE A 127 -2.11 17.35 0.62
C PHE A 127 -3.37 18.06 0.12
N HIS A 128 -4.51 17.60 0.62
CA HIS A 128 -5.77 18.29 0.56
C HIS A 128 -6.34 18.47 1.96
N LEU A 129 -6.73 19.71 2.28
CA LEU A 129 -7.51 20.01 3.48
C LEU A 129 -8.95 20.24 3.03
N ILE A 130 -9.87 19.44 3.53
CA ILE A 130 -11.29 19.57 3.21
C ILE A 130 -12.02 19.93 4.51
N HIS A 131 -12.48 21.16 4.59
CA HIS A 131 -13.28 21.66 5.70
C HIS A 131 -14.77 21.40 5.41
N ALA A 132 -15.43 20.74 6.35
CA ALA A 132 -16.84 20.40 6.27
C ALA A 132 -17.47 20.61 7.66
N GLU A 133 -18.17 21.73 7.85
CA GLU A 133 -18.69 22.24 9.14
C GLU A 133 -17.67 22.07 10.29
N ASN A 134 -17.93 21.14 11.21
CA ASN A 134 -17.15 20.85 12.40
C ASN A 134 -16.15 19.69 12.20
N LYS A 135 -15.77 19.39 10.96
CA LYS A 135 -14.74 18.38 10.65
C LYS A 135 -13.75 18.90 9.63
N THR A 136 -12.52 18.39 9.73
CA THR A 136 -11.50 18.57 8.69
C THR A 136 -10.97 17.23 8.24
N TYR A 137 -10.90 17.01 6.94
CA TYR A 137 -10.23 15.85 6.38
C TYR A 137 -8.86 16.29 5.86
N VAL A 138 -7.80 15.68 6.39
CA VAL A 138 -6.44 15.84 5.88
C VAL A 138 -6.14 14.63 5.00
N ALA A 139 -6.19 14.82 3.69
CA ALA A 139 -5.91 13.77 2.73
C ALA A 139 -4.48 13.94 2.18
N MET A 140 -3.60 13.01 2.52
CA MET A 140 -2.23 12.94 2.05
C MET A 140 -2.13 11.90 0.94
N THR A 141 -1.89 12.33 -0.30
CA THR A 141 -1.67 11.41 -1.43
C THR A 141 -0.19 11.29 -1.72
N PHE A 142 0.29 10.06 -1.83
CA PHE A 142 1.70 9.74 -1.96
C PHE A 142 1.98 8.69 -3.04
N ASP A 143 3.19 8.73 -3.57
CA ASP A 143 3.74 7.78 -4.52
C ASP A 143 4.35 6.59 -3.79
N HIS A 144 3.98 5.35 -4.15
CA HIS A 144 4.55 4.16 -3.51
C HIS A 144 6.05 4.00 -3.75
N ARG A 145 6.62 4.70 -4.74
CA ARG A 145 8.07 4.75 -4.94
C ARG A 145 8.79 5.46 -3.79
N LEU A 146 8.08 6.29 -3.01
CA LEU A 146 8.62 7.04 -1.88
C LEU A 146 8.17 6.51 -0.52
N PHE A 147 6.99 5.89 -0.42
CA PHE A 147 6.49 5.34 0.84
C PHE A 147 5.75 4.01 0.65
N ASP A 148 5.92 3.10 1.60
CA ASP A 148 4.88 2.10 1.89
C ASP A 148 3.81 2.68 2.85
N ALA A 149 2.76 1.90 3.14
CA ALA A 149 1.62 2.37 3.94
C ALA A 149 2.02 2.85 5.34
N LEU A 150 2.84 2.06 6.05
CA LEU A 150 3.31 2.41 7.39
C LEU A 150 4.32 3.57 7.37
N GLY A 151 5.17 3.65 6.35
CA GLY A 151 6.07 4.79 6.14
C GLY A 151 5.30 6.10 5.95
N ALA A 152 4.20 6.05 5.19
CA ALA A 152 3.35 7.22 4.98
C ALA A 152 2.63 7.66 6.28
N GLU A 153 2.18 6.71 7.11
CA GLU A 153 1.65 7.04 8.44
C GLU A 153 2.72 7.56 9.41
N ALA A 154 3.92 6.97 9.40
CA ALA A 154 5.04 7.46 10.19
C ALA A 154 5.43 8.89 9.78
N PHE A 155 5.31 9.23 8.50
CA PHE A 155 5.52 10.61 8.04
C PHE A 155 4.48 11.59 8.63
N LEU A 156 3.20 11.18 8.75
CA LEU A 156 2.18 11.98 9.44
C LEU A 156 2.49 12.12 10.93
N GLU A 157 3.00 11.08 11.58
CA GLU A 157 3.44 11.13 12.98
C GLU A 157 4.66 12.08 13.15
N MET A 158 5.61 12.07 12.22
CA MET A 158 6.71 13.05 12.18
C MET A 158 6.20 14.48 12.06
N LEU A 159 5.20 14.72 11.20
CA LEU A 159 4.57 16.03 11.04
C LEU A 159 3.85 16.47 12.33
N GLN A 160 3.16 15.54 13.00
CA GLN A 160 2.56 15.78 14.31
C GLN A 160 3.61 16.13 15.39
N ASN A 161 4.76 15.47 15.37
CA ASN A 161 5.84 15.72 16.32
C ASN A 161 6.56 17.04 16.05
N GLU A 162 6.75 17.40 14.77
CA GLU A 162 7.25 18.71 14.36
C GLU A 162 6.34 19.84 14.86
N TRP A 163 5.02 19.64 14.81
CA TRP A 163 4.06 20.62 15.32
C TRP A 163 4.12 20.80 16.84
N LYS A 164 4.30 19.70 17.60
CA LYS A 164 4.43 19.73 19.07
C LYS A 164 5.73 20.41 19.50
N ASN A 165 6.84 20.05 18.88
CA ASN A 165 8.18 20.37 19.35
C ASN A 165 8.77 21.59 18.63
N LYS A 166 8.00 22.68 18.51
CA LYS A 166 8.27 23.88 17.67
C LYS A 166 9.72 24.42 17.63
N ASP A 167 10.60 24.04 18.56
CA ASP A 167 12.02 24.43 18.60
C ASP A 167 13.03 23.32 18.97
N ASN A 168 12.61 22.05 19.16
CA ASN A 168 13.53 20.94 19.50
C ASN A 168 13.28 19.74 18.59
N SER A 169 13.61 19.87 17.31
CA SER A 169 13.51 18.74 16.39
C SER A 169 14.72 17.83 16.53
N PHE A 170 14.45 16.61 16.97
CA PHE A 170 15.24 15.41 16.71
C PHE A 170 15.41 15.25 15.19
N CYS A 171 16.37 15.97 14.62
CA CYS A 171 16.84 15.71 13.27
C CYS A 171 17.84 14.58 13.42
N ASP A 172 17.35 13.34 13.59
CA ASP A 172 18.26 12.22 13.59
C ASP A 172 18.85 12.17 12.18
N LYS A 173 20.11 12.59 12.07
CA LYS A 173 20.90 12.64 10.83
C LYS A 173 20.97 11.24 10.17
N ASN A 174 20.48 10.21 10.85
CA ASN A 174 20.39 8.83 10.43
C ASN A 174 19.07 8.44 9.75
N ILE A 175 18.02 9.27 9.67
CA ILE A 175 16.74 8.87 9.00
C ILE A 175 16.93 8.55 7.50
N ILE A 176 18.01 9.06 6.88
CA ILE A 176 18.42 8.70 5.53
C ILE A 176 19.66 7.79 5.60
N VAL A 177 19.53 6.62 6.26
CA VAL A 177 20.52 5.54 6.09
C VAL A 177 20.54 5.11 4.62
N PRO A 178 21.69 4.85 3.98
CA PRO A 178 21.69 4.11 2.73
C PRO A 178 21.10 2.71 2.97
N ALA A 179 19.89 2.44 2.48
CA ALA A 179 19.22 1.15 2.67
C ALA A 179 20.00 -0.03 2.08
N GLU A 180 20.70 0.22 0.96
CA GLU A 180 21.49 -0.79 0.28
C GLU A 180 22.86 -0.28 -0.10
N SER A 181 23.80 -1.22 -0.24
CA SER A 181 25.08 -0.88 -0.85
C SER A 181 24.91 -0.61 -2.35
N ALA A 182 25.81 0.22 -2.89
CA ALA A 182 25.95 0.42 -4.32
C ALA A 182 26.27 -0.88 -5.06
N HIS A 183 26.87 -1.84 -4.35
CA HIS A 183 27.53 -2.99 -4.94
C HIS A 183 26.56 -4.16 -5.06
N LEU A 184 26.44 -4.66 -6.29
CA LEU A 184 25.79 -5.93 -6.61
C LEU A 184 26.71 -7.07 -6.13
N CYS A 185 26.88 -7.24 -4.82
CA CYS A 185 27.70 -8.29 -4.21
C CYS A 185 26.81 -9.40 -3.62
N ASN A 186 27.41 -10.40 -2.96
CA ASN A 186 26.71 -11.52 -2.32
C ASN A 186 25.85 -12.35 -3.30
N TRP A 187 26.30 -12.49 -4.54
CA TRP A 187 25.60 -13.21 -5.61
C TRP A 187 25.17 -14.61 -5.20
N ARG A 188 26.05 -15.39 -4.56
CA ARG A 188 25.71 -16.76 -4.12
C ARG A 188 24.46 -16.78 -3.24
N ARG A 189 24.42 -15.92 -2.21
CA ARG A 189 23.26 -15.78 -1.31
C ARG A 189 22.01 -15.38 -2.10
N LYS A 190 22.12 -14.36 -2.95
CA LYS A 190 21.01 -13.85 -3.76
C LYS A 190 20.46 -14.86 -4.76
N PHE A 191 21.32 -15.63 -5.43
CA PHE A 191 20.92 -16.69 -6.35
C PHE A 191 20.28 -17.87 -5.63
N ILE A 192 20.78 -18.26 -4.45
CA ILE A 192 20.13 -19.32 -3.63
C ILE A 192 18.72 -18.86 -3.23
N ALA A 193 18.58 -17.64 -2.71
CA ALA A 193 17.27 -17.07 -2.40
C ALA A 193 16.37 -16.98 -3.64
N GLY A 194 16.94 -16.57 -4.79
CA GLY A 194 16.27 -16.52 -6.08
C GLY A 194 15.76 -17.87 -6.57
N GLN A 195 16.50 -18.96 -6.35
CA GLN A 195 16.03 -20.30 -6.66
C GLN A 195 14.82 -20.70 -5.81
N GLN A 196 14.83 -20.36 -4.52
CA GLN A 196 13.71 -20.65 -3.61
C GLN A 196 12.46 -19.83 -3.99
N ALA A 197 12.62 -18.53 -4.24
CA ALA A 197 11.54 -17.67 -4.74
C ALA A 197 11.01 -18.15 -6.10
N ASN A 198 11.89 -18.52 -7.03
CA ASN A 198 11.50 -19.06 -8.34
C ASN A 198 10.68 -20.35 -8.22
N ARG A 199 11.07 -21.28 -7.35
CA ARG A 199 10.30 -22.51 -7.08
C ARG A 199 8.90 -22.20 -6.54
N ALA A 200 8.78 -21.19 -5.67
CA ALA A 200 7.48 -20.73 -5.20
C ALA A 200 6.63 -20.18 -6.35
N PHE A 201 7.19 -19.31 -7.20
CA PHE A 201 6.47 -18.79 -8.38
C PHE A 201 6.07 -19.88 -9.38
N LEU A 202 6.93 -20.87 -9.63
CA LEU A 202 6.59 -22.01 -10.48
C LEU A 202 5.44 -22.85 -9.90
N LYS A 203 5.37 -22.99 -8.57
CA LYS A 203 4.24 -23.63 -7.90
C LYS A 203 2.96 -22.81 -8.08
N MET A 204 3.05 -21.48 -7.97
CA MET A 204 1.93 -20.56 -8.20
C MET A 204 1.44 -20.55 -9.65
N SER A 205 2.34 -20.73 -10.62
CA SER A 205 2.00 -20.65 -12.04
C SER A 205 1.39 -21.93 -12.62
N LYS A 206 1.28 -23.03 -11.84
CA LYS A 206 0.80 -24.33 -12.33
C LYS A 206 -0.55 -24.23 -13.04
N ASN A 207 -1.47 -23.43 -12.50
CA ASN A 207 -2.82 -23.22 -13.01
C ASN A 207 -3.01 -21.81 -13.59
N ALA A 208 -1.93 -21.18 -14.08
CA ALA A 208 -2.00 -19.84 -14.68
C ALA A 208 -2.80 -19.84 -16.01
N PRO A 209 -3.52 -18.74 -16.34
CA PRO A 209 -3.57 -17.47 -15.62
C PRO A 209 -4.41 -17.55 -14.33
N PRO A 210 -4.11 -16.70 -13.32
CA PRO A 210 -4.97 -16.59 -12.16
C PRO A 210 -6.35 -16.09 -12.57
N ARG A 211 -7.33 -16.41 -11.73
CA ARG A 211 -8.70 -15.95 -11.89
C ARG A 211 -8.77 -14.44 -11.64
N VAL A 212 -9.20 -13.66 -12.64
CA VAL A 212 -9.27 -12.18 -12.61
C VAL A 212 -10.60 -11.68 -13.18
N LEU A 213 -11.02 -10.47 -12.80
CA LEU A 213 -12.10 -9.79 -13.52
C LEU A 213 -11.57 -9.25 -14.85
N PRO A 214 -12.37 -9.28 -15.93
CA PRO A 214 -11.99 -8.66 -17.18
C PRO A 214 -11.82 -7.15 -16.98
N LEU A 215 -10.76 -6.61 -17.56
CA LEU A 215 -10.54 -5.17 -17.61
C LEU A 215 -11.45 -4.54 -18.68
N PRO A 216 -11.84 -3.26 -18.53
CA PRO A 216 -12.55 -2.52 -19.57
C PRO A 216 -11.77 -2.48 -20.89
N ALA A 217 -12.49 -2.40 -22.02
CA ALA A 217 -11.89 -2.40 -23.36
C ALA A 217 -10.96 -1.19 -23.60
N SER A 218 -11.29 -0.04 -23.01
CA SER A 218 -10.45 1.16 -23.01
C SER A 218 -9.99 1.47 -21.60
N LEU A 219 -8.68 1.55 -21.40
CA LEU A 219 -8.06 1.84 -20.10
C LEU A 219 -7.59 3.29 -19.96
N ASN A 220 -7.77 4.09 -21.02
CA ASN A 220 -7.22 5.43 -21.07
C ASN A 220 -7.88 6.36 -20.05
N ASN A 221 -7.08 6.88 -19.12
CA ASN A 221 -7.49 7.84 -18.09
C ASN A 221 -8.60 7.35 -17.15
N LEU A 222 -8.74 6.03 -16.97
CA LEU A 222 -9.64 5.49 -15.95
C LEU A 222 -9.13 5.81 -14.54
N GLY A 223 -10.06 6.19 -13.67
CA GLY A 223 -9.82 6.37 -12.24
C GLY A 223 -10.09 5.10 -11.44
N PHE A 224 -9.73 5.14 -10.17
CA PHE A 224 -10.16 4.19 -9.15
C PHE A 224 -11.39 4.71 -8.42
N ARG A 225 -12.29 3.79 -8.13
CA ARG A 225 -13.46 3.97 -7.28
C ARG A 225 -13.20 3.32 -5.93
N PHE A 226 -13.78 3.87 -4.88
CA PHE A 226 -13.57 3.38 -3.52
C PHE A 226 -14.88 3.17 -2.75
N LYS A 227 -14.91 2.12 -1.93
CA LYS A 227 -15.90 1.96 -0.86
C LYS A 227 -15.15 1.83 0.46
N VAL A 228 -15.33 2.79 1.36
CA VAL A 228 -14.71 2.81 2.68
C VAL A 228 -15.78 2.47 3.71
N ILE A 229 -15.53 1.44 4.50
CA ILE A 229 -16.43 0.94 5.53
C ILE A 229 -15.69 1.03 6.87
N PRO A 230 -15.98 2.06 7.68
CA PRO A 230 -15.52 2.11 9.04
C PRO A 230 -16.36 1.17 9.89
N PHE A 231 -15.70 0.41 10.76
CA PHE A 231 -16.34 -0.34 11.84
C PHE A 231 -16.10 0.41 13.14
N ASP A 232 -17.14 0.54 13.95
CA ASP A 232 -16.96 1.05 15.30
C ASP A 232 -16.19 0.04 16.18
N LYS A 233 -15.97 0.42 17.44
CA LYS A 233 -15.23 -0.44 18.38
C LYS A 233 -15.95 -1.76 18.65
N TYR A 234 -17.26 -1.72 18.87
CA TYR A 234 -18.06 -2.91 19.16
C TYR A 234 -18.05 -3.88 17.98
N GLN A 235 -18.26 -3.37 16.77
CA GLN A 235 -18.21 -4.16 15.55
C GLN A 235 -16.81 -4.73 15.31
N THR A 236 -15.76 -3.94 15.57
CA THR A 236 -14.37 -4.41 15.46
C THR A 236 -14.07 -5.54 16.45
N ASP A 237 -14.49 -5.41 17.70
CA ASP A 237 -14.32 -6.43 18.74
C ASP A 237 -15.05 -7.73 18.33
N LEU A 238 -16.27 -7.64 17.80
CA LEU A 238 -17.01 -8.81 17.29
C LEU A 238 -16.28 -9.49 16.12
N ILE A 239 -15.69 -8.73 15.21
CA ILE A 239 -14.88 -9.26 14.10
C ILE A 239 -13.65 -9.99 14.64
N LEU A 240 -12.98 -9.43 15.66
CA LEU A 240 -11.82 -10.05 16.30
C LEU A 240 -12.20 -11.34 17.03
N GLU A 241 -13.34 -11.37 17.71
CA GLU A 241 -13.89 -12.58 18.35
C GLU A 241 -14.22 -13.67 17.33
N ASN A 242 -14.85 -13.32 16.21
CA ASN A 242 -15.12 -14.26 15.12
C ASN A 242 -13.82 -14.79 14.51
N ALA A 243 -12.82 -13.92 14.29
CA ALA A 243 -11.51 -14.35 13.82
C ALA A 243 -10.83 -15.30 14.82
N TYR A 244 -10.93 -15.01 16.13
CA TYR A 244 -10.40 -15.89 17.18
C TYR A 244 -11.09 -17.25 17.16
N LYS A 245 -12.42 -17.29 17.06
CA LYS A 245 -13.21 -18.52 17.04
C LYS A 245 -12.93 -19.37 15.80
N ASP A 246 -12.92 -18.76 14.61
CA ASP A 246 -12.86 -19.50 13.34
C ASP A 246 -11.42 -19.77 12.89
N ALA A 247 -10.48 -18.85 13.14
CA ALA A 247 -9.10 -18.95 12.69
C ALA A 247 -8.10 -19.17 13.83
N GLY A 248 -8.42 -18.80 15.07
CA GLY A 248 -7.57 -18.96 16.26
C GLY A 248 -6.86 -17.66 16.69
N TYR A 249 -6.11 -17.76 17.78
CA TYR A 249 -5.37 -16.63 18.36
C TYR A 249 -4.38 -15.98 17.37
N LEU A 250 -4.41 -14.65 17.27
CA LEU A 250 -3.61 -13.83 16.36
C LEU A 250 -3.80 -14.14 14.85
N MET A 251 -4.94 -14.73 14.46
CA MET A 251 -5.23 -15.12 13.08
C MET A 251 -6.24 -14.20 12.38
N LEU A 252 -6.21 -12.91 12.68
CA LEU A 252 -7.06 -11.93 11.98
C LEU A 252 -6.80 -11.92 10.47
N MET A 253 -5.53 -11.85 10.04
CA MET A 253 -5.19 -11.81 8.61
C MET A 253 -5.73 -13.02 7.84
N PRO A 254 -5.53 -14.29 8.28
CA PRO A 254 -6.16 -15.43 7.64
C PRO A 254 -7.69 -15.35 7.56
N TYR A 255 -8.35 -14.89 8.62
CA TYR A 255 -9.81 -14.76 8.66
C TYR A 255 -10.33 -13.72 7.66
N VAL A 256 -9.74 -12.52 7.65
CA VAL A 256 -10.17 -11.45 6.75
C VAL A 256 -9.78 -11.72 5.29
N LEU A 257 -8.66 -12.41 5.04
CA LEU A 257 -8.30 -12.88 3.70
C LEU A 257 -9.27 -13.94 3.19
N ALA A 258 -9.63 -14.93 4.03
CA ALA A 258 -10.65 -15.92 3.68
C ALA A 258 -11.98 -15.24 3.34
N SER A 259 -12.37 -14.23 4.12
CA SER A 259 -13.60 -13.46 3.92
C SER A 259 -13.56 -12.71 2.58
N ALA A 260 -12.45 -12.04 2.29
CA ALA A 260 -12.23 -11.35 1.01
C ALA A 260 -12.30 -12.30 -0.19
N ILE A 261 -11.60 -13.44 -0.13
CA ILE A 261 -11.60 -14.44 -1.20
C ILE A 261 -13.01 -15.01 -1.40
N TRP A 262 -13.72 -15.31 -0.32
CA TRP A 262 -15.08 -15.87 -0.38
C TRP A 262 -16.08 -14.91 -1.05
N VAL A 263 -16.08 -13.62 -0.70
CA VAL A 263 -16.99 -12.64 -1.35
C VAL A 263 -16.62 -12.39 -2.81
N ILE A 264 -15.32 -12.31 -3.11
CA ILE A 264 -14.81 -12.20 -4.47
C ILE A 264 -15.21 -13.42 -5.28
N HIS A 265 -15.12 -14.62 -4.71
CA HIS A 265 -15.53 -15.85 -5.37
C HIS A 265 -16.99 -15.83 -5.79
N ARG A 266 -17.89 -15.41 -4.89
CA ARG A 266 -19.32 -15.27 -5.22
C ARG A 266 -19.56 -14.28 -6.35
N LEU A 267 -18.87 -13.14 -6.37
CA LEU A 267 -18.97 -12.19 -7.49
C LEU A 267 -18.52 -12.84 -8.81
N PHE A 268 -17.41 -13.56 -8.80
CA PHE A 268 -16.86 -14.19 -10.00
C PHE A 268 -17.77 -15.31 -10.52
N SER A 269 -18.35 -16.10 -9.61
CA SER A 269 -19.34 -17.13 -9.94
C SER A 269 -20.61 -16.51 -10.53
N LYS A 270 -21.12 -15.39 -9.96
CA LYS A 270 -22.24 -14.62 -10.55
C LYS A 270 -21.93 -14.12 -11.97
N ARG A 271 -20.67 -13.73 -12.24
CA ARG A 271 -20.20 -13.32 -13.58
C ARG A 271 -19.79 -14.48 -14.49
N ASN A 272 -20.07 -15.74 -14.10
CA ASN A 272 -19.69 -16.95 -14.85
C ASN A 272 -18.18 -17.05 -15.17
N ILE A 273 -17.31 -16.51 -14.31
CA ILE A 273 -15.86 -16.62 -14.46
C ILE A 273 -15.41 -17.96 -13.85
N LYS A 274 -15.22 -18.97 -14.71
CA LYS A 274 -14.99 -20.36 -14.29
C LYS A 274 -13.53 -20.82 -14.31
N SER A 275 -12.62 -20.09 -14.97
CA SER A 275 -11.24 -20.52 -15.16
C SER A 275 -10.27 -19.93 -14.13
N GLY A 276 -9.23 -20.70 -13.81
CA GLY A 276 -8.10 -20.28 -12.98
C GLY A 276 -8.36 -20.35 -11.48
N ASP A 277 -7.26 -20.40 -10.73
CA ASP A 277 -7.23 -20.33 -9.28
C ASP A 277 -7.01 -18.90 -8.80
N TYR A 278 -7.32 -18.63 -7.54
CA TYR A 278 -7.02 -17.34 -6.93
C TYR A 278 -5.54 -17.29 -6.56
N VAL A 279 -4.85 -16.23 -6.98
CA VAL A 279 -3.48 -15.93 -6.54
C VAL A 279 -3.48 -14.55 -5.89
N VAL A 280 -3.29 -14.52 -4.57
CA VAL A 280 -3.39 -13.29 -3.78
C VAL A 280 -2.06 -13.00 -3.09
N PRO A 281 -1.32 -11.97 -3.54
CA PRO A 281 -0.17 -11.47 -2.79
C PRO A 281 -0.66 -10.66 -1.59
N VAL A 282 -0.07 -10.92 -0.43
CA VAL A 282 -0.32 -10.21 0.82
C VAL A 282 0.98 -9.55 1.24
N SER A 283 0.97 -8.22 1.31
CA SER A 283 2.11 -7.47 1.80
C SER A 283 2.30 -7.68 3.30
N ILE A 284 3.55 -7.87 3.72
CA ILE A 284 3.95 -7.88 5.12
C ILE A 284 5.06 -6.86 5.34
N ASP A 285 5.04 -6.18 6.47
CA ASP A 285 6.12 -5.28 6.86
C ASP A 285 7.32 -6.10 7.37
N MET A 286 8.51 -5.76 6.91
CA MET A 286 9.76 -6.44 7.31
C MET A 286 10.53 -5.65 8.37
N ARG A 287 10.04 -4.47 8.78
CA ARG A 287 10.69 -3.70 9.84
C ARG A 287 10.42 -4.33 11.20
N PRO A 288 11.40 -4.27 12.11
CA PRO A 288 11.13 -4.33 13.54
C PRO A 288 10.15 -3.22 13.95
N THR A 289 9.21 -3.52 14.86
CA THR A 289 8.14 -2.59 15.29
C THR A 289 8.68 -1.28 15.87
N ASP A 290 9.87 -1.30 16.47
CA ASP A 290 10.56 -0.13 17.04
C ASP A 290 11.25 0.75 15.97
N LYS A 291 11.43 0.26 14.75
CA LYS A 291 12.14 0.96 13.67
C LYS A 291 11.24 1.69 12.68
N VAL A 292 9.92 1.50 12.73
CA VAL A 292 8.97 2.13 11.79
C VAL A 292 9.12 3.66 11.74
N GLN A 293 9.37 4.29 12.90
CA GLN A 293 9.54 5.75 12.99
C GLN A 293 10.92 6.25 12.50
N GLN A 294 11.90 5.36 12.34
CA GLN A 294 13.25 5.68 11.87
C GLN A 294 13.39 5.40 10.36
N GLU A 295 12.64 4.41 9.86
CA GLU A 295 12.67 3.90 8.49
C GLU A 295 11.37 4.29 7.76
N VAL A 296 11.16 5.60 7.63
CA VAL A 296 9.92 6.21 7.12
C VAL A 296 9.84 6.18 5.60
N PHE A 297 10.95 6.42 4.91
CA PHE A 297 10.99 6.51 3.46
C PHE A 297 11.28 5.15 2.81
N PHE A 298 10.71 4.98 1.62
CA PHE A 298 10.84 3.82 0.73
C PHE A 298 10.09 2.60 1.27
N ASN A 299 10.25 1.47 0.59
CA ASN A 299 9.44 0.27 0.83
C ASN A 299 10.22 -0.73 1.67
N HIS A 300 9.61 -1.15 2.77
CA HIS A 300 10.14 -2.18 3.66
C HIS A 300 9.23 -3.40 3.72
N VAL A 301 8.40 -3.56 2.70
CA VAL A 301 7.49 -4.69 2.55
C VAL A 301 8.15 -5.91 1.92
N SER A 302 7.63 -7.09 2.23
CA SER A 302 7.78 -8.29 1.40
C SER A 302 6.39 -8.90 1.18
N PHE A 303 6.32 -10.07 0.55
CA PHE A 303 5.06 -10.69 0.19
C PHE A 303 4.97 -12.14 0.65
N LEU A 304 3.80 -12.48 1.16
CA LEU A 304 3.27 -13.84 1.18
C LEU A 304 2.37 -14.02 -0.04
N PHE A 305 2.32 -15.22 -0.59
CA PHE A 305 1.51 -15.54 -1.77
C PHE A 305 0.57 -16.68 -1.44
N PHE A 306 -0.73 -16.44 -1.58
CA PHE A 306 -1.76 -17.44 -1.33
C PHE A 306 -2.36 -17.91 -2.64
N ILE A 307 -2.39 -19.24 -2.83
CA ILE A 307 -3.03 -19.89 -3.98
C ILE A 307 -4.25 -20.63 -3.46
N ILE A 308 -5.44 -20.28 -3.91
CA ILE A 308 -6.67 -20.93 -3.49
C ILE A 308 -7.38 -21.48 -4.72
N ARG A 309 -7.68 -22.78 -4.70
CA ARG A 309 -8.42 -23.37 -5.81
C ARG A 309 -9.85 -22.87 -5.82
N SER A 310 -10.42 -22.76 -7.00
CA SER A 310 -11.76 -22.19 -7.12
C SER A 310 -12.87 -23.01 -6.45
N ASP A 311 -12.73 -24.34 -6.38
CA ASP A 311 -13.65 -25.25 -5.69
C ASP A 311 -13.50 -25.17 -4.16
N GLU A 312 -12.29 -24.86 -3.67
CA GLU A 312 -12.03 -24.63 -2.25
C GLU A 312 -12.66 -23.31 -1.77
N ALA A 313 -12.82 -22.34 -2.67
CA ALA A 313 -13.30 -21.00 -2.34
C ALA A 313 -14.80 -20.91 -1.97
N GLU A 314 -15.58 -21.96 -2.25
CA GLU A 314 -16.97 -22.05 -1.82
C GLU A 314 -17.11 -22.37 -0.32
N HIS A 315 -16.13 -23.08 0.25
CA HIS A 315 -16.20 -23.64 1.60
C HIS A 315 -15.32 -22.85 2.59
N PHE A 316 -15.95 -21.92 3.31
CA PHE A 316 -15.24 -20.98 4.20
C PHE A 316 -14.31 -21.63 5.27
N PRO A 317 -14.71 -22.69 6.00
CA PRO A 317 -13.80 -23.34 6.94
C PRO A 317 -12.56 -23.95 6.26
N PHE A 318 -12.74 -24.46 5.04
CA PHE A 318 -11.65 -25.00 4.24
C PHE A 318 -10.71 -23.87 3.79
N LEU A 319 -11.26 -22.71 3.36
CA LEU A 319 -10.47 -21.52 3.03
C LEU A 319 -9.54 -21.12 4.17
N ILE A 320 -10.06 -20.97 5.39
CA ILE A 320 -9.26 -20.60 6.57
C ILE A 320 -8.15 -21.63 6.80
N LYS A 321 -8.48 -22.93 6.75
CA LYS A 321 -7.49 -24.00 6.93
C LYS A 321 -6.38 -23.93 5.87
N SER A 322 -6.74 -23.76 4.60
CA SER A 322 -5.79 -23.66 3.48
C SER A 322 -4.88 -22.44 3.63
N ILE A 323 -5.45 -21.27 3.94
CA ILE A 323 -4.70 -20.03 4.16
C ILE A 323 -3.74 -20.18 5.36
N LYS A 324 -4.21 -20.73 6.48
CA LYS A 324 -3.35 -20.96 7.66
C LYS A 324 -2.18 -21.89 7.32
N GLN A 325 -2.44 -23.01 6.65
CA GLN A 325 -1.38 -23.93 6.25
C GLN A 325 -0.35 -23.25 5.35
N GLN A 326 -0.81 -22.51 4.33
CA GLN A 326 0.08 -21.76 3.44
C GLN A 326 0.86 -20.67 4.15
N LEU A 327 0.27 -19.99 5.14
CA LEU A 327 0.96 -19.01 5.98
C LEU A 327 2.10 -19.69 6.75
N TYR A 328 1.82 -20.78 7.46
CA TYR A 328 2.83 -21.52 8.22
C TYR A 328 3.96 -22.03 7.34
N ASP A 329 3.63 -22.63 6.19
CA ASP A 329 4.63 -23.17 5.26
C ASP A 329 5.55 -22.07 4.70
N GLN A 330 4.99 -20.90 4.36
CA GLN A 330 5.76 -19.77 3.83
C GLN A 330 6.65 -19.11 4.89
N VAL A 331 6.14 -18.96 6.11
CA VAL A 331 6.95 -18.46 7.25
C VAL A 331 8.06 -19.45 7.59
N LYS A 332 7.75 -20.75 7.70
CA LYS A 332 8.73 -21.79 8.01
C LYS A 332 9.83 -21.90 6.95
N SER A 333 9.48 -21.73 5.67
CA SER A 333 10.45 -21.73 4.56
C SER A 333 11.20 -20.40 4.40
N GLY A 334 10.89 -19.38 5.19
CA GLY A 334 11.51 -18.06 5.09
C GLY A 334 11.22 -17.35 3.76
N LEU A 335 10.10 -17.68 3.09
CA LEU A 335 9.79 -17.19 1.76
C LEU A 335 9.83 -15.65 1.65
N PRO A 336 9.27 -14.87 2.60
CA PRO A 336 9.35 -13.40 2.51
C PRO A 336 10.78 -12.86 2.53
N SER A 337 11.65 -13.41 3.38
CA SER A 337 13.07 -13.01 3.42
C SER A 337 13.81 -13.43 2.15
N ASN A 338 13.52 -14.64 1.64
CA ASN A 338 14.05 -15.09 0.35
C ASN A 338 13.61 -14.20 -0.80
N PHE A 339 12.35 -13.75 -0.80
CA PHE A 339 11.85 -12.83 -1.81
C PHE A 339 12.54 -11.46 -1.74
N GLN A 340 12.71 -10.90 -0.53
CA GLN A 340 13.44 -9.65 -0.33
C GLN A 340 14.89 -9.77 -0.84
N GLU A 341 15.59 -10.84 -0.50
CA GLU A 341 16.96 -11.06 -0.96
C GLU A 341 17.03 -11.29 -2.48
N ALA A 342 16.14 -12.12 -3.04
CA ALA A 342 16.07 -12.41 -4.46
C ALA A 342 15.78 -11.14 -5.28
N SER A 343 14.95 -10.24 -4.75
CA SER A 343 14.62 -8.97 -5.41
C SER A 343 15.86 -8.10 -5.68
N LEU A 344 16.94 -8.26 -4.91
CA LEU A 344 18.19 -7.53 -5.14
C LEU A 344 18.83 -7.88 -6.50
N LEU A 345 18.57 -9.06 -7.05
CA LEU A 345 19.01 -9.44 -8.40
C LEU A 345 18.29 -8.61 -9.48
N MET A 346 17.03 -8.24 -9.22
CA MET A 346 16.17 -7.54 -10.17
C MET A 346 16.59 -6.08 -10.40
N ARG A 347 17.41 -5.52 -9.51
CA ARG A 347 17.95 -4.15 -9.59
C ARG A 347 18.70 -3.86 -10.89
N ILE A 348 19.34 -4.88 -11.48
CA ILE A 348 20.07 -4.72 -12.75
C ILE A 348 19.11 -4.42 -13.91
N LEU A 349 17.89 -4.98 -13.86
CA LEU A 349 16.99 -4.99 -14.99
C LEU A 349 16.29 -3.64 -15.21
N PRO A 350 16.31 -3.08 -16.44
CA PRO A 350 15.45 -1.96 -16.82
C PRO A 350 13.97 -2.25 -16.53
N LEU A 351 13.20 -1.20 -16.19
CA LEU A 351 11.78 -1.35 -15.81
C LEU A 351 10.93 -2.07 -16.86
N PRO A 352 11.06 -1.83 -18.18
CA PRO A 352 10.28 -2.57 -19.17
C PRO A 352 10.53 -4.07 -19.14
N ILE A 353 11.80 -4.48 -18.95
CA ILE A 353 12.19 -5.90 -18.89
C ILE A 353 11.68 -6.52 -17.59
N LEU A 354 11.94 -5.86 -16.44
CA LEU A 354 11.47 -6.32 -15.14
C LEU A 354 9.94 -6.48 -15.12
N SER A 355 9.22 -5.52 -15.69
CA SER A 355 7.76 -5.54 -15.80
C SER A 355 7.24 -6.73 -16.62
N ASN A 356 7.96 -7.12 -17.67
CA ASN A 356 7.62 -8.31 -18.45
C ASN A 356 7.88 -9.59 -17.65
N ILE A 357 9.00 -9.68 -16.93
CA ILE A 357 9.33 -10.84 -16.08
C ILE A 357 8.30 -11.01 -14.96
N MET A 358 7.90 -9.92 -14.30
CA MET A 358 6.90 -9.97 -13.23
C MET A 358 5.55 -10.53 -13.68
N ARG A 359 5.20 -10.37 -14.96
CA ARG A 359 3.96 -10.90 -15.54
C ARG A 359 4.11 -12.28 -16.18
N LEU A 360 5.34 -12.77 -16.32
CA LEU A 360 5.63 -14.00 -17.07
C LEU A 360 4.97 -15.23 -16.43
N TYR A 361 5.16 -15.42 -15.11
CA TYR A 361 4.66 -16.59 -14.38
C TYR A 361 3.13 -16.68 -14.40
N LEU A 362 2.45 -15.55 -14.45
CA LEU A 362 0.99 -15.48 -14.37
C LEU A 362 0.36 -15.06 -15.71
N LYS A 363 1.05 -15.35 -16.83
CA LYS A 363 0.57 -15.16 -18.21
C LYS A 363 -0.03 -13.76 -18.47
N GLY A 364 0.67 -12.72 -18.06
CA GLY A 364 0.23 -11.32 -18.25
C GLY A 364 -0.44 -10.70 -17.03
N GLN A 365 -0.90 -11.51 -16.07
CA GLN A 365 -1.45 -11.04 -14.80
C GLN A 365 -0.33 -10.88 -13.74
N ILE A 366 -0.66 -10.26 -12.61
CA ILE A 366 0.23 -10.24 -11.42
C ILE A 366 -0.42 -10.89 -10.19
N ALA A 367 -1.75 -10.97 -10.17
CA ALA A 367 -2.57 -11.48 -9.07
C ALA A 367 -4.03 -11.57 -9.52
N SER A 368 -4.87 -12.22 -8.71
CA SER A 368 -6.34 -12.18 -8.83
C SER A 368 -6.92 -10.84 -8.38
N PHE A 369 -6.45 -10.35 -7.23
CA PHE A 369 -6.72 -9.03 -6.66
C PHE A 369 -5.62 -8.71 -5.63
N SER A 370 -5.46 -7.43 -5.28
CA SER A 370 -4.53 -7.00 -4.24
C SER A 370 -5.18 -7.09 -2.85
N PHE A 371 -4.42 -7.53 -1.86
CA PHE A 371 -4.87 -7.59 -0.48
C PHE A 371 -3.80 -7.05 0.46
N SER A 372 -4.23 -6.32 1.48
CA SER A 372 -3.36 -5.99 2.61
C SER A 372 -4.16 -5.92 3.90
N ASN A 373 -3.51 -6.29 5.00
CA ASN A 373 -3.99 -6.06 6.34
C ASN A 373 -2.91 -5.32 7.11
N VAL A 374 -3.00 -4.00 7.11
CA VAL A 374 -2.16 -3.13 7.93
C VAL A 374 -2.82 -3.17 9.31
N GLY A 375 -2.21 -3.86 10.27
CA GLY A 375 -2.76 -4.02 11.62
C GLY A 375 -2.83 -2.68 12.37
N GLU A 376 -2.26 -2.61 13.57
CA GLU A 376 -2.05 -1.30 14.19
C GLU A 376 -1.09 -0.47 13.33
N GLY A 377 -1.56 0.71 12.92
CA GLY A 377 -0.82 1.65 12.09
C GLY A 377 0.44 2.22 12.75
N ALA A 378 1.24 2.94 11.97
CA ALA A 378 2.42 3.64 12.47
C ALA A 378 2.07 4.96 13.17
N TYR A 379 0.91 5.55 12.88
CA TYR A 379 0.45 6.76 13.55
C TYR A 379 -0.16 6.42 14.91
N ARG A 380 0.42 6.96 16.00
CA ARG A 380 0.09 6.54 17.38
C ARG A 380 -0.66 7.60 18.18
N SER A 381 -0.57 8.87 17.78
CA SER A 381 -1.25 9.94 18.49
C SER A 381 -2.78 9.84 18.35
N SER A 382 -3.53 10.26 19.38
CA SER A 382 -4.99 10.43 19.28
C SER A 382 -5.41 11.76 18.69
N ASN A 383 -4.45 12.65 18.47
CA ASN A 383 -4.65 14.00 17.97
C ASN A 383 -3.71 14.29 16.81
N PHE A 384 -4.16 15.11 15.87
CA PHE A 384 -3.36 15.73 14.81
C PHE A 384 -3.49 17.26 14.89
N MET A 385 -2.37 17.95 15.09
CA MET A 385 -2.23 19.40 15.25
C MET A 385 -3.23 20.03 16.22
N GLY A 386 -3.44 19.37 17.36
CA GLY A 386 -4.35 19.82 18.43
C GLY A 386 -5.82 19.48 18.18
N LYS A 387 -6.14 18.72 17.13
CA LYS A 387 -7.49 18.22 16.83
C LYS A 387 -7.57 16.72 17.08
N LYS A 388 -8.66 16.26 17.68
CA LYS A 388 -8.91 14.83 17.88
C LYS A 388 -9.08 14.13 16.53
N ILE A 389 -8.44 12.98 16.38
CA ILE A 389 -8.63 12.13 15.20
C ILE A 389 -9.84 11.24 15.47
N LEU A 390 -10.81 11.32 14.57
CA LEU A 390 -12.03 10.52 14.59
C LEU A 390 -11.81 9.17 13.88
N ASN A 391 -11.05 9.19 12.79
CA ASN A 391 -10.71 8.00 12.00
C ASN A 391 -9.44 8.21 11.15
N ILE A 392 -8.77 7.11 10.79
CA ILE A 392 -7.71 7.06 9.78
C ILE A 392 -8.00 5.91 8.82
N PHE A 393 -8.03 6.20 7.52
CA PHE A 393 -8.21 5.18 6.49
C PHE A 393 -7.36 5.45 5.25
N HIS A 394 -7.12 4.40 4.47
CA HIS A 394 -6.31 4.42 3.25
C HIS A 394 -7.18 4.21 2.02
N MET A 395 -6.90 4.92 0.93
CA MET A 395 -7.53 4.77 -0.38
C MET A 395 -6.44 4.40 -1.41
N PRO A 396 -5.96 3.14 -1.41
CA PRO A 396 -4.85 2.72 -2.26
C PRO A 396 -5.30 2.50 -3.70
N ARG A 397 -4.52 2.98 -4.67
CA ARG A 397 -4.70 2.61 -6.07
C ARG A 397 -3.85 1.39 -6.35
N VAL A 398 -4.51 0.31 -6.74
CA VAL A 398 -3.84 -0.98 -6.91
C VAL A 398 -3.21 -1.10 -8.29
N PRO A 399 -2.15 -1.92 -8.45
CA PRO A 399 -1.56 -2.11 -9.76
C PRO A 399 -2.56 -2.71 -10.77
N VAL A 400 -2.42 -2.31 -12.04
CA VAL A 400 -3.28 -2.76 -13.16
C VAL A 400 -2.45 -3.51 -14.19
N PRO A 401 -2.79 -4.77 -14.53
CA PRO A 401 -3.85 -5.60 -13.95
C PRO A 401 -3.54 -6.03 -12.50
N PRO A 402 -4.51 -6.51 -11.69
CA PRO A 402 -5.92 -6.72 -12.01
C PRO A 402 -6.81 -5.49 -11.75
N GLY A 403 -6.31 -4.43 -11.11
CA GLY A 403 -7.11 -3.23 -10.84
C GLY A 403 -8.20 -3.40 -9.78
N LEU A 404 -8.12 -4.44 -8.94
CA LEU A 404 -9.06 -4.70 -7.83
C LEU A 404 -8.28 -5.00 -6.55
N GLY A 405 -8.72 -4.50 -5.40
CA GLY A 405 -8.19 -4.90 -4.11
C GLY A 405 -9.07 -4.58 -2.91
N ILE A 406 -8.82 -5.30 -1.82
CA ILE A 406 -9.52 -5.15 -0.53
C ILE A 406 -8.47 -4.96 0.56
N PHE A 407 -8.62 -3.90 1.34
CA PHE A 407 -7.64 -3.44 2.32
C PHE A 407 -8.25 -3.33 3.69
N PHE A 408 -7.59 -3.91 4.68
CA PHE A 408 -7.94 -3.82 6.09
C PHE A 408 -6.92 -2.93 6.79
N HIS A 409 -7.40 -2.01 7.62
CA HIS A 409 -6.58 -1.08 8.38
C HIS A 409 -7.16 -0.89 9.79
N GLN A 410 -6.32 -0.89 10.83
CA GLN A 410 -6.78 -0.58 12.19
C GLN A 410 -6.21 0.74 12.72
N PHE A 411 -7.09 1.55 13.29
CA PHE A 411 -6.71 2.74 14.05
C PHE A 411 -7.52 2.81 15.35
N GLN A 412 -6.83 2.90 16.49
CA GLN A 412 -7.46 2.96 17.82
C GLN A 412 -8.53 1.89 18.06
N ASN A 413 -8.20 0.63 17.73
CA ASN A 413 -9.11 -0.52 17.85
C ASN A 413 -10.38 -0.40 17.01
N LYS A 414 -10.38 0.43 15.97
CA LYS A 414 -11.43 0.48 14.96
C LYS A 414 -10.87 -0.03 13.64
N LEU A 415 -11.58 -0.98 13.04
CA LEU A 415 -11.24 -1.53 11.74
C LEU A 415 -11.84 -0.64 10.64
N ASN A 416 -11.09 -0.45 9.57
CA ASN A 416 -11.59 0.09 8.32
C ASN A 416 -11.37 -0.95 7.23
N VAL A 417 -12.37 -1.12 6.38
CA VAL A 417 -12.28 -1.92 5.16
C VAL A 417 -12.41 -1.00 3.97
N VAL A 418 -11.50 -1.13 3.00
CA VAL A 418 -11.55 -0.36 1.76
C VAL A 418 -11.52 -1.30 0.56
N LEU A 419 -12.59 -1.27 -0.22
CA LEU A 419 -12.61 -1.83 -1.57
C LEU A 419 -12.13 -0.75 -2.54
N SER A 420 -11.05 -1.05 -3.27
CA SER A 420 -10.50 -0.22 -4.34
C SER A 420 -10.62 -0.96 -5.65
N PHE A 421 -11.22 -0.33 -6.65
CA PHE A 421 -11.40 -0.95 -7.96
C PHE A 421 -11.28 0.06 -9.08
N LEU A 422 -10.66 -0.34 -10.18
CA LEU A 422 -10.60 0.46 -11.39
C LEU A 422 -12.01 0.65 -11.93
N GLU A 423 -12.32 1.87 -12.34
CA GLU A 423 -13.58 2.22 -12.98
C GLU A 423 -13.89 1.25 -14.13
N GLY A 424 -15.16 0.83 -14.22
CA GLY A 424 -15.61 -0.14 -15.24
C GLY A 424 -15.38 -1.61 -14.90
N ILE A 425 -14.56 -1.95 -13.88
CA ILE A 425 -14.45 -3.35 -13.44
C ILE A 425 -15.70 -3.80 -12.70
N LEU A 426 -16.24 -2.96 -11.80
CA LEU A 426 -17.46 -3.20 -11.04
C LEU A 426 -18.47 -2.08 -11.31
N SER A 427 -19.75 -2.44 -11.40
CA SER A 427 -20.83 -1.46 -11.24
C SER A 427 -20.96 -1.03 -9.77
N ASP A 428 -21.55 0.14 -9.52
CA ASP A 428 -21.83 0.59 -8.14
C ASP A 428 -22.72 -0.42 -7.38
N LYS A 429 -23.66 -1.08 -8.08
CA LYS A 429 -24.49 -2.14 -7.51
C LYS A 429 -23.65 -3.33 -7.04
N GLU A 430 -22.77 -3.85 -7.89
CA GLU A 430 -21.90 -4.99 -7.54
C GLU A 430 -20.92 -4.64 -6.42
N ALA A 431 -20.36 -3.42 -6.43
CA ALA A 431 -19.49 -2.95 -5.38
C ALA A 431 -20.23 -2.88 -4.03
N ASN A 432 -21.45 -2.36 -4.01
CA ASN A 432 -22.29 -2.32 -2.80
C ASN A 432 -22.68 -3.73 -2.33
N GLU A 433 -23.07 -4.63 -3.24
CA GLU A 433 -23.40 -6.03 -2.92
C GLU A 433 -22.19 -6.77 -2.32
N LEU A 434 -21.00 -6.58 -2.90
CA LEU A 434 -19.77 -7.20 -2.41
C LEU A 434 -19.47 -6.75 -0.99
N ILE A 435 -19.54 -5.44 -0.73
CA ILE A 435 -19.29 -4.87 0.59
C ILE A 435 -20.31 -5.36 1.62
N HIS A 436 -21.59 -5.30 1.30
CA HIS A 436 -22.64 -5.81 2.19
C HIS A 436 -22.43 -7.30 2.52
N THR A 437 -22.06 -8.10 1.52
CA THR A 437 -21.76 -9.53 1.71
C THR A 437 -20.50 -9.71 2.59
N LEU A 438 -19.51 -8.83 2.46
CA LEU A 438 -18.29 -8.87 3.27
C LEU A 438 -18.56 -8.50 4.72
N GLN A 439 -19.33 -7.43 4.97
CA GLN A 439 -19.76 -7.03 6.32
C GLN A 439 -20.49 -8.18 7.02
N SER A 440 -21.47 -8.79 6.33
CA SER A 440 -22.20 -9.96 6.81
C SER A 440 -21.28 -11.16 7.11
N ARG A 441 -20.29 -11.42 6.26
CA ARG A 441 -19.30 -12.50 6.50
C ARG A 441 -18.38 -12.19 7.68
N LEU A 442 -17.99 -10.94 7.89
CA LEU A 442 -17.11 -10.54 8.99
C LEU A 442 -17.84 -10.65 10.34
N GLY A 443 -19.16 -10.58 10.35
CA GLY A 443 -20.02 -10.79 11.52
C GLY A 443 -20.97 -9.64 11.83
N GLU A 444 -21.03 -8.62 10.99
CA GLU A 444 -22.01 -7.53 11.09
C GLU A 444 -23.35 -8.01 10.51
N LYS A 445 -24.39 -8.15 11.34
CA LYS A 445 -25.72 -8.56 10.87
C LYS A 445 -26.55 -7.39 10.39
#